data_AF-A0A7C4JJI1-F1
#
_entry.id   AF-A0A7C4JJI1-F1
#
_cell.length_a   1.000
_cell.length_b   1.000
_cell.length_c   1.000
_cell.angle_alpha   90.00
_cell.angle_beta   90.00
_cell.angle_gamma   90.00
#
_symmetry.space_group_name_H-M   'P 1'
#
loop_
_entity.id
_entity.type
_entity.pdbx_description
1 polymer ?
#
loop_
_entity_poly.entity_id
_entity_poly.type
_entity_poly.pdbx_seq_one_letter_code
_entity_poly.pdbx_strand_id
1 'polypeptide(L)'
;MKHVILKGISNVFRNSIFTVTKHRLALSSVEEDMEKDELTKLRVIPLEALSAIHKMMQGDIKSFAESHIESHVCTNLTALCRDYPYRVKYSIYNDGHVISMYSECIDLEILLTIVFGDIIKYFEFIEGFRDNVLFKYVVIPRSVLGGKLYNTLNYIAGHSSIRITSKQIDDIFSRIVQSRDDVSEMIFVIPCIDLSVIDIMSYLFKELLKNPIARIFIVTSSPSIYDAKTCRLSYREFFVNYIELLDLVRMIDRVYLCDSEVNNFEIILNRATYLISYEPKLALSTQFIPIKDYSYTESYALKYLRDCLCSSHLVKD
;
A
#
# COMPACT_ATOMS: atom_id res chain seq x y z
N MET A 1 -22.57 -16.90 -4.24
CA MET A 1 -21.27 -16.21 -4.19
C MET A 1 -20.04 -17.13 -4.24
N LYS A 2 -19.90 -18.20 -3.43
CA LYS A 2 -18.79 -19.18 -3.57
C LYS A 2 -18.63 -19.69 -5.02
N HIS A 3 -19.74 -19.92 -5.73
CA HIS A 3 -19.72 -20.34 -7.12
C HIS A 3 -19.26 -19.29 -8.14
N VAL A 4 -19.29 -17.99 -7.85
CA VAL A 4 -18.84 -16.93 -8.79
C VAL A 4 -17.32 -16.76 -8.68
N ILE A 5 -16.78 -16.73 -7.47
CA ILE A 5 -15.33 -16.69 -7.21
C ILE A 5 -14.67 -17.95 -7.77
N LEU A 6 -15.25 -19.13 -7.50
CA LEU A 6 -14.75 -20.38 -8.07
C LEU A 6 -14.94 -20.45 -9.58
N LYS A 7 -16.00 -19.88 -10.18
CA LYS A 7 -16.15 -19.82 -11.65
C LYS A 7 -15.17 -18.85 -12.30
N GLY A 8 -14.86 -17.71 -11.67
CA GLY A 8 -13.84 -16.78 -12.15
C GLY A 8 -12.46 -17.43 -12.17
N ILE A 9 -12.07 -18.05 -11.05
CA ILE A 9 -10.80 -18.79 -10.93
C ILE A 9 -10.79 -20.04 -11.85
N SER A 10 -11.89 -20.78 -11.93
CA SER A 10 -12.05 -21.99 -12.78
C SER A 10 -12.13 -21.70 -14.28
N ASN A 11 -12.69 -20.57 -14.69
CA ASN A 11 -12.75 -20.18 -16.10
C ASN A 11 -11.36 -19.77 -16.61
N VAL A 12 -10.50 -19.22 -15.73
CA VAL A 12 -9.11 -18.92 -16.08
C VAL A 12 -8.26 -20.20 -16.04
N PHE A 13 -8.52 -21.15 -15.14
CA PHE A 13 -7.69 -22.36 -15.00
C PHE A 13 -8.51 -23.62 -14.75
N ARG A 14 -8.60 -24.50 -15.76
CA ARG A 14 -9.40 -25.74 -15.70
C ARG A 14 -8.72 -26.93 -15.00
N ASN A 15 -7.42 -26.88 -14.66
CA ASN A 15 -6.65 -28.07 -14.24
C ASN A 15 -5.68 -27.89 -13.04
N SER A 16 -5.78 -26.80 -12.26
CA SER A 16 -4.82 -26.54 -11.15
C SER A 16 -5.43 -26.76 -9.76
N ILE A 17 -4.61 -27.19 -8.80
CA ILE A 17 -5.00 -27.31 -7.39
C ILE A 17 -4.78 -25.95 -6.72
N PHE A 18 -5.81 -25.43 -6.05
CA PHE A 18 -5.79 -24.14 -5.36
C PHE A 18 -6.01 -24.31 -3.87
N THR A 19 -5.15 -23.68 -3.06
CA THR A 19 -5.39 -23.45 -1.63
C THR A 19 -5.66 -21.97 -1.42
N VAL A 20 -6.80 -21.62 -0.83
CA VAL A 20 -7.25 -20.23 -0.68
C VAL A 20 -7.34 -19.86 0.80
N THR A 21 -6.61 -18.83 1.20
CA THR A 21 -6.73 -18.22 2.53
C THR A 21 -7.56 -16.95 2.37
N LYS A 22 -8.83 -16.99 2.82
CA LYS A 22 -9.75 -15.89 2.56
C LYS A 22 -9.56 -14.78 3.59
N HIS A 23 -9.04 -13.63 3.18
CA HIS A 23 -9.10 -12.40 3.96
C HIS A 23 -10.19 -11.48 3.37
N ARG A 24 -11.12 -11.04 4.23
CA ARG A 24 -12.32 -10.21 3.96
C ARG A 24 -13.44 -10.86 3.11
N LEU A 25 -14.65 -10.81 3.67
CA LEU A 25 -15.92 -11.23 3.06
C LEU A 25 -16.94 -10.12 3.29
N ALA A 26 -17.38 -9.45 2.22
CA ALA A 26 -18.73 -8.85 2.11
C ALA A 26 -18.91 -8.18 0.72
N LEU A 27 -19.31 -8.95 -0.30
CA LEU A 27 -19.74 -8.40 -1.61
C LEU A 27 -21.25 -8.09 -1.65
N SER A 28 -22.03 -8.48 -0.64
CA SER A 28 -23.50 -8.44 -0.69
C SER A 28 -24.14 -7.12 -0.28
N SER A 29 -23.38 -6.07 0.04
CA SER A 29 -23.91 -4.76 0.48
C SER A 29 -23.31 -3.54 -0.22
N VAL A 30 -22.43 -3.73 -1.22
CA VAL A 30 -21.65 -2.62 -1.81
C VAL A 30 -22.51 -1.56 -2.53
N GLU A 31 -23.68 -1.93 -3.06
CA GLU A 31 -24.62 -0.97 -3.66
C GLU A 31 -25.41 -0.16 -2.63
N GLU A 32 -25.72 -0.75 -1.46
CA GLU A 32 -26.42 -0.06 -0.36
C GLU A 32 -25.45 0.78 0.50
N ASP A 33 -24.18 0.39 0.61
CA ASP A 33 -23.19 1.04 1.50
C ASP A 33 -22.44 2.24 0.88
N MET A 34 -22.55 2.50 -0.43
CA MET A 34 -21.96 3.70 -1.06
C MET A 34 -22.88 4.92 -0.91
N GLU A 35 -23.25 5.23 0.33
CA GLU A 35 -23.89 6.49 0.68
C GLU A 35 -22.90 7.66 0.52
N LYS A 36 -23.43 8.86 0.29
CA LYS A 36 -22.63 10.08 0.08
C LYS A 36 -21.68 10.32 1.27
N ASP A 37 -22.09 9.95 2.48
CA ASP A 37 -21.33 10.10 3.71
C ASP A 37 -20.11 9.17 3.77
N GLU A 38 -20.18 7.96 3.23
CA GLU A 38 -19.04 7.02 3.14
C GLU A 38 -17.97 7.44 2.13
N LEU A 39 -18.36 8.20 1.10
CA LEU A 39 -17.44 8.78 0.12
C LEU A 39 -16.69 9.99 0.67
N THR A 40 -17.28 10.76 1.59
CA THR A 40 -16.60 11.88 2.27
C THR A 40 -15.53 11.41 3.26
N LYS A 41 -15.51 10.12 3.62
CA LYS A 41 -14.52 9.50 4.51
C LYS A 41 -13.25 9.05 3.79
N LEU A 42 -13.18 9.13 2.46
CA LEU A 42 -11.96 8.84 1.71
C LEU A 42 -10.91 9.93 2.01
N ARG A 43 -9.73 9.54 2.48
CA ARG A 43 -8.64 10.48 2.84
C ARG A 43 -7.53 10.51 1.80
N VAL A 44 -7.32 9.39 1.10
CA VAL A 44 -6.37 9.26 0.00
C VAL A 44 -7.10 9.01 -1.30
N ILE A 45 -7.07 9.99 -2.19
CA ILE A 45 -7.54 9.89 -3.58
C ILE A 45 -6.36 10.30 -4.47
N PRO A 46 -5.62 9.32 -5.03
CA PRO A 46 -4.47 9.60 -5.89
C PRO A 46 -4.88 10.39 -7.14
N LEU A 47 -3.97 11.20 -7.69
CA LEU A 47 -4.23 11.97 -8.93
C LEU A 47 -4.66 11.09 -10.10
N GLU A 48 -4.15 9.86 -10.15
CA GLU A 48 -4.44 8.90 -11.22
C GLU A 48 -5.82 8.21 -11.08
N ALA A 49 -6.44 8.25 -9.89
CA ALA A 49 -7.62 7.45 -9.58
C ALA A 49 -8.80 7.74 -10.51
N LEU A 50 -9.06 9.01 -10.85
CA LEU A 50 -10.13 9.39 -11.77
C LEU A 50 -9.93 8.82 -13.17
N SER A 51 -8.70 8.87 -13.69
CA SER A 51 -8.36 8.30 -14.99
C SER A 51 -8.49 6.78 -14.97
N ALA A 52 -8.01 6.14 -13.91
CA ALA A 52 -8.09 4.71 -13.71
C ALA A 52 -9.55 4.21 -13.67
N ILE A 53 -10.41 4.87 -12.87
CA ILE A 53 -11.85 4.57 -12.79
C ILE A 53 -12.49 4.71 -14.17
N HIS A 54 -12.22 5.81 -14.87
CA HIS A 54 -12.82 6.08 -16.18
C HIS A 54 -12.50 4.97 -17.20
N LYS A 55 -11.23 4.57 -17.29
CA LYS A 55 -10.78 3.49 -18.19
C LYS A 55 -11.44 2.16 -17.82
N MET A 56 -11.46 1.79 -16.54
CA MET A 56 -12.10 0.55 -16.09
C MET A 56 -13.62 0.56 -16.32
N MET A 57 -14.28 1.69 -16.11
CA MET A 57 -15.72 1.87 -16.35
C MET A 57 -16.07 1.66 -17.83
N GLN A 58 -15.26 2.19 -18.75
CA GLN A 58 -15.42 2.01 -20.20
C GLN A 58 -15.05 0.61 -20.69
N GLY A 59 -14.44 -0.22 -19.83
CA GLY A 59 -13.91 -1.52 -20.23
C GLY A 59 -12.62 -1.42 -21.06
N ASP A 60 -11.94 -0.28 -21.04
CA ASP A 60 -10.64 -0.08 -21.68
C ASP A 60 -9.51 -0.65 -20.79
N ILE A 61 -9.52 -1.98 -20.67
CA ILE A 61 -8.61 -2.72 -19.81
C ILE A 61 -7.15 -2.60 -20.29
N LYS A 62 -6.95 -2.50 -21.61
CA LYS A 62 -5.61 -2.38 -22.19
C LYS A 62 -4.96 -1.06 -21.79
N SER A 63 -5.62 0.07 -22.02
CA SER A 63 -5.04 1.36 -21.63
C SER A 63 -4.97 1.54 -20.12
N PHE A 64 -5.86 0.90 -19.34
CA PHE A 64 -5.72 0.83 -17.88
C PHE A 64 -4.42 0.12 -17.49
N ALA A 65 -4.15 -1.05 -18.05
CA ALA A 65 -2.94 -1.83 -17.76
C ALA A 65 -1.67 -1.06 -18.15
N GLU A 66 -1.63 -0.47 -19.35
CA GLU A 66 -0.48 0.30 -19.83
C GLU A 66 -0.22 1.56 -18.97
N SER A 67 -1.28 2.28 -18.58
CA SER A 67 -1.14 3.56 -17.88
C SER A 67 -0.94 3.44 -16.37
N HIS A 68 -1.50 2.40 -15.74
CA HIS A 68 -1.62 2.32 -14.27
C HIS A 68 -1.11 1.01 -13.66
N ILE A 69 -0.68 0.04 -14.48
CA ILE A 69 0.01 -1.16 -13.98
C ILE A 69 1.46 -1.10 -14.44
N GLU A 70 1.67 -1.12 -15.75
CA GLU A 70 3.00 -1.17 -16.35
C GLU A 70 3.87 0.05 -15.99
N SER A 71 3.26 1.21 -15.78
CA SER A 71 3.94 2.45 -15.38
C SER A 71 4.48 2.43 -13.94
N HIS A 72 3.98 1.55 -13.07
CA HIS A 72 4.41 1.45 -11.67
C HIS A 72 5.29 0.22 -11.40
N VAL A 73 5.23 -0.79 -12.25
CA VAL A 73 6.01 -2.03 -12.10
C VAL A 73 7.45 -1.80 -12.58
N CYS A 74 8.42 -2.00 -11.70
CA CYS A 74 9.83 -1.92 -12.07
C CYS A 74 10.26 -3.03 -13.03
N THR A 75 11.34 -2.72 -13.77
CA THR A 75 12.01 -3.64 -14.69
C THR A 75 12.52 -4.90 -13.99
N ASN A 76 13.08 -4.76 -12.78
CA ASN A 76 13.59 -5.89 -11.99
C ASN A 76 12.47 -6.90 -11.67
N LEU A 77 11.31 -6.43 -11.20
CA LEU A 77 10.17 -7.30 -10.95
C LEU A 77 9.69 -7.98 -12.24
N THR A 78 9.68 -7.25 -13.36
CA THR A 78 9.32 -7.82 -14.66
C THR A 78 10.29 -8.92 -15.10
N ALA A 79 11.60 -8.76 -14.83
CA ALA A 79 12.62 -9.76 -15.11
C ALA A 79 12.45 -11.00 -14.20
N LEU A 80 12.34 -10.79 -12.89
CA LEU A 80 12.15 -11.87 -11.92
C LEU A 80 10.90 -12.71 -12.22
N CYS A 81 9.82 -12.07 -12.66
CA CYS A 81 8.59 -12.74 -13.05
C CYS A 81 8.75 -13.66 -14.28
N ARG A 82 9.76 -13.40 -15.14
CA ARG A 82 10.06 -14.21 -16.33
C ARG A 82 11.01 -15.37 -16.05
N ASP A 83 11.85 -15.27 -15.03
CA ASP A 83 13.00 -16.15 -14.82
C ASP A 83 12.69 -17.44 -14.02
N TYR A 84 11.56 -17.50 -13.29
CA TYR A 84 11.04 -18.71 -12.62
C TYR A 84 9.86 -19.31 -13.43
N PRO A 85 9.55 -20.63 -13.35
CA PRO A 85 8.66 -21.29 -14.32
C PRO A 85 7.36 -20.51 -14.53
N TYR A 86 6.97 -20.31 -15.80
CA TYR A 86 5.86 -19.48 -16.29
C TYR A 86 4.92 -18.93 -15.20
N ARG A 87 5.34 -17.83 -14.55
CA ARG A 87 4.48 -17.09 -13.62
C ARG A 87 3.59 -16.13 -14.41
N VAL A 88 2.35 -15.99 -13.98
CA VAL A 88 1.41 -15.05 -14.58
C VAL A 88 1.67 -13.65 -14.00
N LYS A 89 2.33 -12.79 -14.78
CA LYS A 89 2.64 -11.40 -14.39
C LYS A 89 1.40 -10.69 -13.88
N TYR A 90 0.34 -10.67 -14.68
CA TYR A 90 -1.02 -10.43 -14.24
C TYR A 90 -2.00 -10.84 -15.34
N SER A 91 -3.27 -10.94 -15.00
CA SER A 91 -4.38 -11.10 -15.93
C SER A 91 -5.56 -10.29 -15.43
N ILE A 92 -6.28 -9.63 -16.35
CA ILE A 92 -7.48 -8.87 -16.03
C ILE A 92 -8.63 -9.46 -16.83
N TYR A 93 -9.72 -9.77 -16.14
CA TYR A 93 -10.93 -10.31 -16.72
C TYR A 93 -12.13 -9.46 -16.34
N ASN A 94 -13.04 -9.23 -17.28
CA ASN A 94 -14.26 -8.46 -17.06
C ASN A 94 -15.45 -9.31 -17.55
N ASP A 95 -16.35 -9.67 -16.63
CA ASP A 95 -17.54 -10.47 -16.93
C ASP A 95 -18.81 -9.63 -17.13
N GLY A 96 -18.67 -8.30 -17.12
CA GLY A 96 -19.78 -7.35 -17.22
C GLY A 96 -20.37 -6.92 -15.88
N HIS A 97 -20.08 -7.62 -14.78
CA HIS A 97 -20.52 -7.27 -13.42
C HIS A 97 -19.36 -6.92 -12.50
N VAL A 98 -18.25 -7.65 -12.63
CA VAL A 98 -17.03 -7.44 -11.87
C VAL A 98 -15.82 -7.38 -12.80
N ILE A 99 -14.80 -6.67 -12.37
CA ILE A 99 -13.46 -6.73 -12.94
C ILE A 99 -12.61 -7.53 -11.97
N SER A 100 -12.02 -8.61 -12.46
CA SER A 100 -11.12 -9.48 -11.71
C SER A 100 -9.70 -9.24 -12.16
N MET A 101 -8.76 -9.14 -11.21
CA MET A 101 -7.33 -9.15 -11.53
C MET A 101 -6.64 -10.29 -10.78
N TYR A 102 -5.69 -10.94 -11.43
CA TYR A 102 -4.89 -12.04 -10.89
C TYR A 102 -3.42 -11.74 -11.12
N SER A 103 -2.54 -12.05 -10.15
CA SER A 103 -1.10 -11.95 -10.32
C SER A 103 -0.34 -12.95 -9.44
N GLU A 104 0.75 -13.49 -9.97
CA GLU A 104 1.73 -14.35 -9.28
C GLU A 104 3.08 -13.65 -9.06
N CYS A 105 3.14 -12.37 -9.42
CA CYS A 105 4.37 -11.58 -9.39
C CYS A 105 4.17 -10.26 -8.64
N ILE A 106 3.06 -9.58 -8.88
CA ILE A 106 2.77 -8.24 -8.39
C ILE A 106 1.84 -8.35 -7.19
N ASP A 107 2.18 -7.65 -6.10
CA ASP A 107 1.24 -7.45 -5.01
C ASP A 107 0.11 -6.50 -5.44
N LEU A 108 -1.05 -7.08 -5.76
CA LEU A 108 -2.21 -6.33 -6.24
C LEU A 108 -2.76 -5.35 -5.20
N GLU A 109 -2.56 -5.60 -3.90
CA GLU A 109 -3.06 -4.71 -2.85
C GLU A 109 -2.23 -3.42 -2.79
N ILE A 110 -0.90 -3.53 -2.88
CA ILE A 110 -0.01 -2.38 -2.96
C ILE A 110 -0.23 -1.63 -4.27
N LEU A 111 -0.29 -2.34 -5.40
CA LEU A 111 -0.54 -1.75 -6.72
C LEU A 111 -1.85 -0.94 -6.73
N LEU A 112 -2.95 -1.53 -6.26
CA LEU A 112 -4.23 -0.85 -6.27
C LEU A 112 -4.29 0.25 -5.20
N THR A 113 -3.54 0.15 -4.10
CA THR A 113 -3.35 1.27 -3.16
C THR A 113 -2.71 2.46 -3.87
N ILE A 114 -1.70 2.24 -4.71
CA ILE A 114 -1.05 3.31 -5.49
C ILE A 114 -2.06 4.01 -6.39
N VAL A 115 -2.85 3.24 -7.14
CA VAL A 115 -3.75 3.74 -8.19
C VAL A 115 -5.05 4.32 -7.63
N PHE A 116 -5.64 3.68 -6.63
CA PHE A 116 -6.99 3.96 -6.13
C PHE A 116 -7.05 4.49 -4.70
N GLY A 117 -5.95 4.47 -3.93
CA GLY A 117 -5.91 4.99 -2.56
C GLY A 117 -6.92 4.31 -1.65
N ASP A 118 -7.84 5.06 -1.06
CA ASP A 118 -8.87 4.53 -0.14
C ASP A 118 -10.05 3.87 -0.84
N ILE A 119 -10.20 4.04 -2.15
CA ILE A 119 -11.27 3.40 -2.92
C ILE A 119 -11.12 1.86 -2.87
N ILE A 120 -9.91 1.35 -2.64
CA ILE A 120 -9.67 -0.09 -2.52
C ILE A 120 -10.41 -0.73 -1.34
N LYS A 121 -10.93 0.06 -0.37
CA LYS A 121 -11.74 -0.48 0.73
C LYS A 121 -12.99 -1.23 0.23
N TYR A 122 -13.41 -0.94 -1.00
CA TYR A 122 -14.54 -1.58 -1.67
C TYR A 122 -14.13 -2.77 -2.56
N PHE A 123 -12.84 -3.14 -2.59
CA PHE A 123 -12.33 -4.26 -3.37
C PHE A 123 -12.16 -5.50 -2.48
N GLU A 124 -12.41 -6.68 -3.02
CA GLU A 124 -12.14 -7.95 -2.32
C GLU A 124 -10.79 -8.49 -2.77
N PHE A 125 -9.85 -8.64 -1.82
CA PHE A 125 -8.54 -9.23 -2.05
C PHE A 125 -8.52 -10.67 -1.55
N ILE A 126 -7.94 -11.57 -2.34
CA ILE A 126 -7.83 -12.99 -2.04
C ILE A 126 -6.38 -13.38 -2.28
N GLU A 127 -5.79 -14.08 -1.30
CA GLU A 127 -4.46 -14.64 -1.38
C GLU A 127 -4.56 -16.17 -1.36
N GLY A 128 -3.67 -16.83 -2.09
CA GLY A 128 -3.62 -18.28 -2.12
C GLY A 128 -2.41 -18.81 -2.86
N PHE A 129 -2.37 -20.13 -3.01
CA PHE A 129 -1.31 -20.83 -3.71
C PHE A 129 -1.86 -21.61 -4.91
N ARG A 130 -1.18 -21.50 -6.05
CA ARG A 130 -1.38 -22.32 -7.25
C ARG A 130 -0.08 -23.05 -7.53
N ASP A 131 -0.07 -24.37 -7.44
CA ASP A 131 1.13 -25.18 -7.72
C ASP A 131 2.38 -24.71 -6.91
N ASN A 132 2.17 -24.37 -5.63
CA ASN A 132 3.14 -23.75 -4.71
C ASN A 132 3.59 -22.32 -5.07
N VAL A 133 2.97 -21.69 -6.05
CA VAL A 133 3.18 -20.28 -6.38
C VAL A 133 2.15 -19.43 -5.65
N LEU A 134 2.62 -18.51 -4.80
CA LEU A 134 1.79 -17.51 -4.16
C LEU A 134 1.13 -16.61 -5.23
N PHE A 135 -0.17 -16.38 -5.10
CA PHE A 135 -0.91 -15.47 -5.96
C PHE A 135 -1.77 -14.52 -5.14
N LYS A 136 -1.99 -13.34 -5.71
CA LYS A 136 -3.05 -12.42 -5.28
C LYS A 136 -4.10 -12.29 -6.37
N TYR A 137 -5.35 -12.25 -5.95
CA TYR A 137 -6.51 -12.06 -6.79
C TYR A 137 -7.39 -10.97 -6.19
N VAL A 138 -7.94 -10.11 -7.03
CA VAL A 138 -8.81 -9.02 -6.61
C VAL A 138 -10.10 -9.03 -7.41
N VAL A 139 -11.22 -8.76 -6.73
CA VAL A 139 -12.53 -8.55 -7.34
C VAL A 139 -12.95 -7.11 -7.12
N ILE A 140 -13.20 -6.40 -8.21
CA ILE A 140 -13.63 -5.01 -8.25
C ILE A 140 -15.06 -4.98 -8.79
N PRO A 141 -16.07 -4.68 -7.95
CA PRO A 141 -17.44 -4.54 -8.42
C PRO A 141 -17.55 -3.36 -9.39
N ARG A 142 -18.18 -3.56 -10.56
CA ARG A 142 -18.41 -2.45 -11.51
C ARG A 142 -19.32 -1.38 -10.93
N SER A 143 -20.18 -1.71 -9.96
CA SER A 143 -21.00 -0.74 -9.23
C SER A 143 -20.16 0.32 -8.52
N VAL A 144 -18.99 -0.05 -7.96
CA VAL A 144 -18.03 0.89 -7.35
C VAL A 144 -17.46 1.84 -8.39
N LEU A 145 -17.22 1.35 -9.61
CA LEU A 145 -16.66 2.13 -10.73
C LEU A 145 -17.72 2.97 -11.46
N GLY A 146 -18.93 3.10 -10.92
CA GLY A 146 -20.04 3.80 -11.54
C GLY A 146 -19.92 5.32 -11.55
N GLY A 147 -20.79 5.97 -12.33
CA GLY A 147 -20.80 7.43 -12.50
C GLY A 147 -20.97 8.22 -11.19
N LYS A 148 -21.62 7.65 -10.17
CA LYS A 148 -21.77 8.31 -8.85
C LYS A 148 -20.42 8.52 -8.16
N LEU A 149 -19.55 7.50 -8.13
CA LEU A 149 -18.21 7.63 -7.56
C LEU A 149 -17.39 8.63 -8.38
N TYR A 150 -17.36 8.46 -9.71
CA TYR A 150 -16.62 9.36 -10.60
C TYR A 150 -17.01 10.83 -10.43
N ASN A 151 -18.31 11.13 -10.42
CA ASN A 151 -18.81 12.50 -10.23
C ASN A 151 -18.54 13.03 -8.82
N THR A 152 -18.62 12.16 -7.80
CA THR A 152 -18.35 12.55 -6.42
C THR A 152 -16.85 12.84 -6.20
N LEU A 153 -15.96 12.03 -6.76
CA LEU A 153 -14.51 12.26 -6.69
C LEU A 153 -14.11 13.54 -7.43
N ASN A 154 -14.72 13.83 -8.59
CA ASN A 154 -14.54 15.11 -9.28
C ASN A 154 -14.96 16.31 -8.42
N TYR A 155 -15.89 16.13 -7.47
CA TYR A 155 -16.38 17.19 -6.58
C TYR A 155 -15.60 17.27 -5.25
N ILE A 156 -15.16 16.12 -4.72
CA ILE A 156 -14.45 16.00 -3.44
C ILE A 156 -12.93 16.14 -3.60
N ALA A 157 -12.40 16.30 -4.82
CA ALA A 157 -10.98 16.58 -5.09
C ALA A 157 -10.52 17.86 -4.36
N GLY A 158 -10.22 17.69 -3.08
CA GLY A 158 -10.01 18.69 -2.05
C GLY A 158 -9.32 17.96 -0.91
N HIS A 159 -8.01 18.19 -0.82
CA HIS A 159 -7.10 17.38 -0.03
C HIS A 159 -7.37 17.53 1.48
N SER A 160 -7.71 16.43 2.16
CA SER A 160 -7.71 16.40 3.63
C SER A 160 -6.27 16.33 4.13
N SER A 161 -5.76 17.45 4.63
CA SER A 161 -4.42 17.51 5.25
C SER A 161 -4.53 17.40 6.78
N ILE A 162 -3.66 16.61 7.38
CA ILE A 162 -3.54 16.52 8.84
C ILE A 162 -2.62 17.66 9.28
N ARG A 163 -3.14 18.58 10.09
CA ARG A 163 -2.37 19.75 10.53
C ARG A 163 -1.43 19.40 11.67
N ILE A 164 -0.18 19.14 11.32
CA ILE A 164 0.91 18.96 12.29
C ILE A 164 1.71 20.26 12.38
N THR A 165 1.62 20.94 13.53
CA THR A 165 2.32 22.21 13.77
C THR A 165 3.50 22.08 14.73
N SER A 166 3.60 20.97 15.48
CA SER A 166 4.77 20.71 16.31
C SER A 166 5.92 20.20 15.46
N LYS A 167 7.14 20.50 15.91
CA LYS A 167 8.39 20.00 15.33
C LYS A 167 8.97 18.84 16.13
N GLN A 168 8.55 18.65 17.39
CA GLN A 168 9.11 17.61 18.25
C GLN A 168 8.41 16.27 18.02
N ILE A 169 9.18 15.20 18.05
CA ILE A 169 8.70 13.87 17.67
C ILE A 169 7.58 13.34 18.57
N ASP A 170 7.67 13.54 19.89
CA ASP A 170 6.68 13.04 20.85
C ASP A 170 5.30 13.69 20.63
N ASP A 171 5.31 14.99 20.35
CA ASP A 171 4.09 15.74 19.98
C ASP A 171 3.54 15.28 18.63
N ILE A 172 4.41 15.03 17.65
CA ILE A 172 4.02 14.56 16.32
C ILE A 172 3.31 13.21 16.44
N PHE A 173 3.91 12.24 17.12
CA PHE A 173 3.29 10.93 17.32
C PHE A 173 2.03 11.00 18.16
N SER A 174 2.01 11.81 19.21
CA SER A 174 0.80 12.05 19.99
C SER A 174 -0.35 12.60 19.13
N ARG A 175 -0.06 13.55 18.24
CA ARG A 175 -1.06 14.11 17.31
C ARG A 175 -1.52 13.12 16.25
N ILE A 176 -0.61 12.28 15.75
CA ILE A 176 -0.93 11.20 14.81
C ILE A 176 -1.89 10.21 15.48
N VAL A 177 -1.62 9.80 16.71
CA VAL A 177 -2.48 8.89 17.49
C VAL A 177 -3.83 9.53 17.83
N GLN A 178 -3.85 10.82 18.19
CA GLN A 178 -5.09 11.55 18.42
C GLN A 178 -5.95 11.68 17.15
N SER A 179 -5.31 11.84 16.00
CA SER A 179 -5.97 11.95 14.68
C SER A 179 -6.07 10.59 13.95
N ARG A 180 -5.97 9.45 14.65
CA ARG A 180 -5.85 8.11 14.02
C ARG A 180 -7.00 7.77 13.07
N ASP A 181 -8.20 8.27 13.34
CA ASP A 181 -9.38 7.99 12.50
C ASP A 181 -9.33 8.76 11.16
N ASP A 182 -8.47 9.78 11.08
CA ASP A 182 -8.18 10.54 9.85
C ASP A 182 -6.95 10.01 9.10
N VAL A 183 -6.18 9.07 9.66
CA VAL A 183 -5.00 8.47 9.01
C VAL A 183 -5.40 7.16 8.32
N SER A 184 -5.44 7.16 6.99
CA SER A 184 -5.69 5.94 6.19
C SER A 184 -4.43 5.40 5.52
N GLU A 185 -3.42 6.23 5.31
CA GLU A 185 -2.11 5.83 4.77
C GLU A 185 -1.01 6.54 5.56
N MET A 186 -0.02 5.78 6.04
CA MET A 186 1.21 6.31 6.63
C MET A 186 2.41 5.66 5.95
N ILE A 187 3.29 6.47 5.37
CA ILE A 187 4.60 6.03 4.88
C ILE A 187 5.63 6.54 5.88
N PHE A 188 6.36 5.63 6.50
CA PHE A 188 7.36 5.91 7.50
C PHE A 188 8.73 5.46 7.02
N VAL A 189 9.61 6.43 6.77
CA VAL A 189 10.92 6.20 6.17
C VAL A 189 11.96 6.25 7.27
N ILE A 190 12.71 5.17 7.39
CA ILE A 190 13.60 4.91 8.52
C ILE A 190 15.00 4.59 7.98
N PRO A 191 15.96 5.52 8.06
CA PRO A 191 17.34 5.25 7.67
C PRO A 191 18.08 4.37 8.69
N CYS A 192 17.76 4.52 9.98
CA CYS A 192 18.41 3.79 11.06
C CYS A 192 17.41 3.04 11.93
N ILE A 193 17.52 1.71 11.97
CA ILE A 193 16.70 0.84 12.80
C ILE A 193 17.46 0.51 14.08
N ASP A 194 16.96 1.04 15.19
CA ASP A 194 17.36 0.66 16.55
C ASP A 194 16.16 0.21 17.38
N LEU A 195 16.41 -0.28 18.60
CA LEU A 195 15.36 -0.74 19.50
C LEU A 195 14.32 0.35 19.81
N SER A 196 14.75 1.61 19.91
CA SER A 196 13.83 2.72 20.18
C SER A 196 12.84 2.91 19.03
N VAL A 197 13.32 2.78 17.79
CA VAL A 197 12.48 2.82 16.60
C VAL A 197 11.49 1.66 16.59
N ILE A 198 11.94 0.44 16.92
CA ILE A 198 11.07 -0.75 16.97
C ILE A 198 9.96 -0.56 18.02
N ASP A 199 10.29 -0.07 19.21
CA ASP A 199 9.33 0.20 20.28
C ASP A 199 8.28 1.23 19.86
N ILE A 200 8.72 2.33 19.23
CA ILE A 200 7.84 3.38 18.71
C ILE A 200 6.91 2.81 17.63
N MET A 201 7.45 2.01 16.71
CA MET A 201 6.66 1.36 15.65
C MET A 201 5.61 0.41 16.20
N SER A 202 6.00 -0.44 17.14
CA SER A 202 5.07 -1.35 17.83
C SER A 202 3.90 -0.59 18.47
N TYR A 203 4.19 0.52 19.15
CA TYR A 203 3.16 1.38 19.72
C TYR A 203 2.26 2.02 18.65
N LEU A 204 2.85 2.60 17.59
CA LEU A 204 2.07 3.25 16.53
C LEU A 204 1.18 2.26 15.79
N PHE A 205 1.65 1.04 15.50
CA PHE A 205 0.83 0.03 14.83
C PHE A 205 -0.39 -0.33 15.68
N LYS A 206 -0.20 -0.55 16.98
CA LYS A 206 -1.29 -0.86 17.91
C LYS A 206 -2.37 0.23 17.93
N GLU A 207 -1.99 1.49 17.83
CA GLU A 207 -2.94 2.61 17.87
C GLU A 207 -3.56 2.91 16.50
N LEU A 208 -2.78 2.94 15.43
CA LEU A 208 -3.24 3.28 14.09
C LEU A 208 -4.09 2.18 13.46
N LEU A 209 -3.77 0.90 13.71
CA LEU A 209 -4.52 -0.22 13.12
C LEU A 209 -5.89 -0.45 13.74
N LYS A 210 -6.23 0.29 14.82
CA LYS A 210 -7.62 0.43 15.29
C LYS A 210 -8.51 1.05 14.21
N ASN A 211 -7.93 1.85 13.32
CA ASN A 211 -8.59 2.27 12.09
C ASN A 211 -8.55 1.11 11.06
N PRO A 212 -9.71 0.55 10.65
CA PRO A 212 -9.76 -0.63 9.79
C PRO A 212 -9.37 -0.37 8.33
N ILE A 213 -9.19 0.88 7.92
CA ILE A 213 -8.73 1.25 6.57
C ILE A 213 -7.26 1.70 6.53
N ALA A 214 -6.64 1.91 7.70
CA ALA A 214 -5.25 2.32 7.81
C ALA A 214 -4.31 1.27 7.20
N ARG A 215 -3.36 1.76 6.42
CA ARG A 215 -2.23 1.03 5.83
C ARG A 215 -0.94 1.73 6.19
N ILE A 216 0.08 0.97 6.56
CA ILE A 216 1.37 1.50 7.01
C ILE A 216 2.47 0.91 6.13
N PHE A 217 3.26 1.78 5.52
CA PHE A 217 4.42 1.41 4.70
C PHE A 217 5.67 1.84 5.44
N ILE A 218 6.53 0.88 5.76
CA ILE A 218 7.83 1.14 6.38
C ILE A 218 8.87 1.03 5.29
N VAL A 219 9.57 2.13 5.04
CA VAL A 219 10.59 2.20 3.99
C VAL A 219 11.94 2.30 4.63
N THR A 220 12.82 1.34 4.33
CA THR A 220 14.16 1.30 4.89
C THR A 220 15.12 0.61 3.93
N SER A 221 16.43 0.85 4.09
CA SER A 221 17.45 0.19 3.30
C SER A 221 17.73 -1.21 3.84
N SER A 222 17.96 -2.17 2.96
CA SER A 222 18.56 -3.46 3.33
C SER A 222 19.88 -3.26 4.10
N PRO A 223 20.15 -4.04 5.18
CA PRO A 223 21.30 -3.78 6.04
C PRO A 223 22.66 -3.83 5.34
N SER A 224 23.38 -2.71 5.35
CA SER A 224 24.77 -2.65 4.89
C SER A 224 25.74 -2.23 6.00
N ILE A 225 27.03 -2.52 5.81
CA ILE A 225 28.09 -2.05 6.72
C ILE A 225 28.17 -0.52 6.72
N TYR A 226 27.85 0.12 5.60
CA TYR A 226 27.84 1.58 5.49
C TYR A 226 26.71 2.18 6.33
N ASP A 227 25.50 1.66 6.21
CA ASP A 227 24.33 2.15 6.95
C ASP A 227 24.53 1.97 8.46
N ALA A 228 25.03 0.80 8.89
CA ALA A 228 25.34 0.54 10.28
C ALA A 228 26.30 1.60 10.87
N LYS A 229 27.34 1.98 10.11
CA LYS A 229 28.28 3.04 10.51
C LYS A 229 27.61 4.41 10.61
N THR A 230 26.77 4.77 9.63
CA THR A 230 25.99 6.02 9.65
C THR A 230 25.07 6.08 10.86
N CYS A 231 24.46 4.95 11.22
CA CYS A 231 23.60 4.79 12.38
C CYS A 231 24.34 4.67 13.72
N ARG A 232 25.68 4.65 13.69
CA ARG A 232 26.55 4.46 14.87
C ARG A 232 26.24 3.16 15.62
N LEU A 233 25.95 2.10 14.88
CA LEU A 233 25.73 0.75 15.37
C LEU A 233 26.80 -0.19 14.80
N SER A 234 27.06 -1.31 15.49
CA SER A 234 27.78 -2.39 14.83
C SER A 234 26.89 -3.02 13.75
N TYR A 235 27.49 -3.58 12.69
CA TYR A 235 26.74 -4.27 11.63
C TYR A 235 25.85 -5.39 12.20
N ARG A 236 26.35 -6.11 13.21
CA ARG A 236 25.58 -7.16 13.89
C ARG A 236 24.32 -6.62 14.56
N GLU A 237 24.44 -5.53 15.33
CA GLU A 237 23.29 -4.90 15.98
C GLU A 237 22.28 -4.39 14.95
N PHE A 238 22.75 -3.70 13.90
CA PHE A 238 21.88 -3.19 12.83
C PHE A 238 21.11 -4.30 12.12
N PHE A 239 21.80 -5.40 11.79
CA PHE A 239 21.20 -6.57 11.15
C PHE A 239 20.15 -7.24 12.06
N VAL A 240 20.46 -7.41 13.35
CA VAL A 240 19.51 -8.00 14.32
C VAL A 240 18.25 -7.14 14.44
N ASN A 241 18.40 -5.83 14.60
CA ASN A 241 17.25 -4.91 14.69
C ASN A 241 16.40 -4.92 13.41
N TYR A 242 17.04 -5.05 12.23
CA TYR A 242 16.31 -5.20 10.97
C TYR A 242 15.49 -6.50 10.92
N ILE A 243 16.02 -7.61 11.41
CA ILE A 243 15.29 -8.88 11.51
C ILE A 243 14.11 -8.75 12.49
N GLU A 244 14.30 -8.09 13.65
CA GLU A 244 13.22 -7.84 14.60
C GLU A 244 12.09 -6.99 13.99
N LEU A 245 12.44 -5.97 13.19
CA LEU A 245 11.46 -5.18 12.44
C LEU A 245 10.72 -6.02 11.41
N LEU A 246 11.43 -6.88 10.66
CA LEU A 246 10.83 -7.81 9.70
C LEU A 246 9.81 -8.73 10.38
N ASP A 247 10.17 -9.31 11.53
CA ASP A 247 9.28 -10.21 12.27
C ASP A 247 8.06 -9.48 12.82
N LEU A 248 8.24 -8.25 13.33
CA LEU A 248 7.13 -7.40 13.78
C LEU A 248 6.13 -7.12 12.64
N VAL A 249 6.64 -6.76 11.46
CA VAL A 249 5.80 -6.41 10.30
C VAL A 249 5.06 -7.63 9.74
N ARG A 250 5.73 -8.78 9.63
CA ARG A 250 5.15 -10.02 9.08
C ARG A 250 3.96 -10.55 9.87
N MET A 251 3.87 -10.22 11.15
CA MET A 251 2.76 -10.64 12.02
C MET A 251 1.52 -9.74 11.90
N ILE A 252 1.59 -8.65 11.12
CA ILE A 252 0.58 -7.61 11.13
C ILE A 252 0.08 -7.33 9.71
N ASP A 253 -1.16 -7.75 9.44
CA ASP A 253 -1.87 -7.41 8.20
C ASP A 253 -1.90 -5.88 8.01
N ARG A 254 -1.69 -5.43 6.76
CA ARG A 254 -1.70 -4.01 6.32
C ARG A 254 -0.48 -3.18 6.74
N VAL A 255 0.57 -3.82 7.24
CA VAL A 255 1.89 -3.20 7.39
C VAL A 255 2.84 -3.82 6.36
N TYR A 256 3.51 -2.99 5.59
CA TYR A 256 4.40 -3.43 4.51
C TYR A 256 5.81 -2.93 4.78
N LEU A 257 6.80 -3.81 4.67
CA LEU A 257 8.21 -3.42 4.70
C LEU A 257 8.74 -3.33 3.27
N CYS A 258 9.26 -2.16 2.94
CA CYS A 258 9.70 -1.76 1.62
C CYS A 258 11.21 -1.52 1.65
N ASP A 259 11.93 -2.05 0.67
CA ASP A 259 13.37 -1.83 0.48
C ASP A 259 13.61 -0.64 -0.46
N SER A 260 14.26 0.40 0.05
CA SER A 260 14.67 1.59 -0.72
C SER A 260 15.86 2.26 -0.06
N GLU A 261 16.71 2.89 -0.86
CA GLU A 261 17.76 3.76 -0.35
C GLU A 261 17.16 4.99 0.36
N VAL A 262 17.48 5.14 1.64
CA VAL A 262 16.93 6.19 2.51
C VAL A 262 18.03 6.85 3.33
N ASN A 263 18.00 8.18 3.43
CA ASN A 263 19.02 8.95 4.14
C ASN A 263 18.46 9.78 5.32
N ASN A 264 17.17 10.12 5.25
CA ASN A 264 16.50 10.99 6.21
C ASN A 264 15.35 10.25 6.85
N PHE A 265 14.99 10.67 8.07
CA PHE A 265 13.76 10.23 8.70
C PHE A 265 12.58 11.00 8.13
N GLU A 266 11.57 10.29 7.64
CA GLU A 266 10.45 10.91 6.95
C GLU A 266 9.12 10.29 7.37
N ILE A 267 8.09 11.13 7.50
CA ILE A 267 6.71 10.72 7.76
C ILE A 267 5.85 11.35 6.68
N ILE A 268 5.14 10.53 5.91
CA ILE A 268 4.13 10.98 4.98
C ILE A 268 2.78 10.41 5.41
N LEU A 269 1.77 11.27 5.58
CA LEU A 269 0.41 10.89 5.94
C LEU A 269 -0.55 11.25 4.82
N ASN A 270 -1.37 10.27 4.41
CA ASN A 270 -2.41 10.38 3.39
C ASN A 270 -1.95 11.07 2.09
N ARG A 271 -0.67 10.95 1.72
CA ARG A 271 -0.03 11.67 0.59
C ARG A 271 -0.23 13.20 0.61
N ALA A 272 -0.56 13.78 1.76
CA ALA A 272 -0.90 15.20 1.89
C ALA A 272 -0.10 15.93 2.97
N THR A 273 0.43 15.20 3.95
CA THR A 273 1.26 15.76 5.03
C THR A 273 2.62 15.10 4.96
N TYR A 274 3.67 15.90 4.79
CA TYR A 274 5.05 15.41 4.74
C TYR A 274 5.89 16.10 5.81
N LEU A 275 6.55 15.29 6.65
CA LEU A 275 7.49 15.71 7.66
C LEU A 275 8.84 15.07 7.37
N ILE A 276 9.91 15.86 7.40
CA ILE A 276 11.28 15.39 7.21
C ILE A 276 12.17 15.80 8.38
N SER A 277 13.03 14.90 8.82
CA SER A 277 14.15 15.14 9.72
C SER A 277 15.44 14.77 9.02
N TYR A 278 16.41 15.70 9.04
CA TYR A 278 17.77 15.47 8.53
C TYR A 278 18.68 14.78 9.56
N GLU A 279 18.15 14.46 10.74
CA GLU A 279 18.86 13.61 11.69
C GLU A 279 18.64 12.15 11.29
N PRO A 280 19.72 11.36 11.06
CA PRO A 280 19.59 9.97 10.63
C PRO A 280 19.20 9.04 11.77
N LYS A 281 19.19 9.50 13.03
CA LYS A 281 18.80 8.71 14.19
C LYS A 281 17.59 9.35 14.86
N LEU A 282 16.63 8.53 15.26
CA LEU A 282 15.45 8.97 15.97
C LEU A 282 15.77 9.14 17.46
N ALA A 283 15.62 10.35 17.99
CA ALA A 283 15.71 10.66 19.40
C ALA A 283 14.53 11.56 19.81
N LEU A 284 14.22 11.65 21.10
CA LEU A 284 13.16 12.55 21.61
C LEU A 284 13.40 14.02 21.22
N SER A 285 14.67 14.40 21.04
CA SER A 285 15.05 15.74 20.59
C SER A 285 14.91 15.98 19.08
N THR A 286 14.65 14.93 18.30
CA THR A 286 14.62 15.01 16.83
C THR A 286 13.52 15.95 16.37
N GLN A 287 13.92 16.88 15.49
CA GLN A 287 13.02 17.89 14.95
C GLN A 287 12.63 17.58 13.51
N PHE A 288 11.33 17.65 13.24
CA PHE A 288 10.78 17.53 11.91
C PHE A 288 10.41 18.88 11.32
N ILE A 289 10.61 19.00 10.02
CA ILE A 289 10.22 20.16 9.21
C ILE A 289 9.03 19.73 8.34
N PRO A 290 7.88 20.42 8.45
CA PRO A 290 6.75 20.15 7.58
C PRO A 290 6.98 20.73 6.19
N ILE A 291 6.77 19.92 5.16
CA ILE A 291 6.77 20.33 3.76
C ILE A 291 5.33 20.63 3.34
N LYS A 292 5.11 21.82 2.78
CA LYS A 292 3.76 22.34 2.47
C LYS A 292 3.35 22.19 1.00
N ASP A 293 4.19 21.58 0.18
CA ASP A 293 3.93 21.34 -1.23
C ASP A 293 3.26 19.98 -1.41
N TYR A 294 1.98 20.02 -1.80
CA TYR A 294 1.16 18.83 -2.02
C TYR A 294 1.67 17.98 -3.19
N SER A 295 1.92 18.61 -4.35
CA SER A 295 2.38 17.90 -5.55
C SER A 295 3.74 17.22 -5.31
N TYR A 296 4.61 17.90 -4.57
CA TYR A 296 5.87 17.32 -4.12
C TYR A 296 5.65 16.14 -3.16
N THR A 297 4.76 16.29 -2.17
CA THR A 297 4.43 15.23 -1.21
C THR A 297 3.88 13.99 -1.90
N GLU A 298 2.93 14.14 -2.81
CA GLU A 298 2.36 13.02 -3.56
C GLU A 298 3.40 12.34 -4.46
N SER A 299 4.24 13.12 -5.13
CA SER A 299 5.32 12.57 -5.96
C SER A 299 6.33 11.75 -5.13
N TYR A 300 6.65 12.22 -3.93
CA TYR A 300 7.57 11.53 -3.02
C TYR A 300 6.94 10.28 -2.40
N ALA A 301 5.66 10.36 -2.01
CA ALA A 301 4.89 9.20 -1.58
C ALA A 301 4.84 8.13 -2.68
N LEU A 302 4.56 8.53 -3.92
CA LEU A 302 4.48 7.64 -5.06
C LEU A 302 5.81 6.94 -5.35
N LYS A 303 6.94 7.64 -5.20
CA LYS A 303 8.27 7.03 -5.29
C LYS A 303 8.38 5.85 -4.31
N TYR A 304 8.14 6.10 -3.02
CA TYR A 304 8.27 5.07 -1.99
C TYR A 304 7.28 3.92 -2.13
N LEU A 305 6.05 4.20 -2.55
CA LEU A 305 5.07 3.14 -2.79
C LEU A 305 5.46 2.27 -3.99
N ARG A 306 6.07 2.84 -5.04
CA ARG A 306 6.63 2.07 -6.16
C ARG A 306 7.81 1.21 -5.70
N ASP A 307 8.71 1.75 -4.88
CA ASP A 307 9.81 0.98 -4.30
C ASP A 307 9.27 -0.18 -3.43
N CYS A 308 8.17 0.05 -2.71
CA CYS A 308 7.47 -0.99 -1.96
C CYS A 308 6.89 -2.08 -2.86
N LEU A 309 6.14 -1.70 -3.90
CA LEU A 309 5.60 -2.65 -4.88
C LEU A 309 6.70 -3.53 -5.48
N CYS A 310 7.88 -2.96 -5.67
CA CYS A 310 9.04 -3.61 -6.27
C CYS A 310 9.85 -4.48 -5.32
N SER A 311 9.73 -4.28 -4.01
CA SER A 311 10.47 -5.04 -2.98
C SER A 311 9.59 -6.08 -2.28
N SER A 312 8.31 -5.78 -2.06
CA SER A 312 7.29 -6.66 -1.47
C SER A 312 6.56 -7.52 -2.52
N HIS A 313 7.27 -8.04 -3.51
CA HIS A 313 6.69 -8.77 -4.64
C HIS A 313 6.51 -10.27 -4.37
N LEU A 314 5.56 -10.92 -5.04
CA LEU A 314 5.16 -12.33 -4.81
C LEU A 314 6.17 -13.37 -5.34
N VAL A 315 7.26 -12.92 -5.97
CA VAL A 315 8.27 -13.81 -6.57
C VAL A 315 9.28 -14.30 -5.52
N LYS A 316 9.45 -13.57 -4.42
CA LYS A 316 10.26 -14.00 -3.27
C LYS A 316 9.38 -14.78 -2.32
N ASP A 317 9.23 -16.07 -2.60
CA ASP A 317 8.94 -17.17 -1.66
C ASP A 317 9.20 -18.50 -2.38
#